data_AF-A0A957Y4A4-F1
#
_entry.id   AF-A0A957Y4A4-F1
#
_cell.length_a   1.000
_cell.length_b   1.000
_cell.length_c   1.000
_cell.angle_alpha   90.00
_cell.angle_beta   90.00
_cell.angle_gamma   90.00
#
_symmetry.space_group_name_H-M   'P 1'
#
loop_
_entity.id
_entity.type
_entity.pdbx_description
1 polymer ?
#
loop_
_entity_poly.entity_id
_entity_poly.type
_entity_poly.pdbx_seq_one_letter_code
_entity_poly.pdbx_strand_id
1 'polypeptide(L)'
;SYLTVAFARQGRRTRFLPEAIASDGVPETLRGYWRQHVRWGRGFVDVAAGEGEGMAASRRLVRRLKPASGSGKPASAGSWRAPDAARHAELTLFSLGYLDRLAVLAGVGLMALRRAAGKRGRVDAALARMLAANVLLPYAQIAAALAAERASLAWWMRLPVLPLFFAVDAAAALWSVMLSAGRRPRTWQQTERS
;
A
#
# COMPACT_ATOMS: atom_id res chain seq x y z
N SER A 1 -3.28 -12.55 2.47
CA SER A 1 -1.90 -12.03 2.33
C SER A 1 -0.86 -12.92 3.00
N TYR A 2 -1.07 -13.39 4.24
CA TYR A 2 -0.07 -14.20 4.98
C TYR A 2 0.41 -15.45 4.21
N LEU A 3 -0.51 -16.17 3.58
CA LEU A 3 -0.22 -17.38 2.79
C LEU A 3 0.73 -17.11 1.61
N THR A 4 0.51 -16.02 0.88
CA THR A 4 1.37 -15.61 -0.24
C THR A 4 2.81 -15.32 0.22
N VAL A 5 2.96 -14.59 1.32
CA VAL A 5 4.30 -14.29 1.89
C VAL A 5 4.96 -15.57 2.42
N ALA A 6 4.20 -16.45 3.07
CA ALA A 6 4.71 -17.74 3.56
C ALA A 6 5.20 -18.64 2.41
N PHE A 7 4.42 -18.75 1.32
CA PHE A 7 4.82 -19.50 0.13
C PHE A 7 6.05 -18.90 -0.56
N ALA A 8 6.12 -17.57 -0.69
CA ALA A 8 7.29 -16.91 -1.23
C ALA A 8 8.55 -17.20 -0.39
N ARG A 9 8.43 -17.20 0.95
CA ARG A 9 9.54 -17.56 1.87
C ARG A 9 9.97 -19.02 1.77
N GLN A 10 9.10 -19.90 1.29
CA GLN A 10 9.41 -21.31 1.00
C GLN A 10 9.98 -21.51 -0.42
N GLY A 11 10.27 -20.44 -1.16
CA GLY A 11 10.77 -20.52 -2.54
C GLY A 11 9.70 -20.93 -3.56
N ARG A 12 8.42 -20.96 -3.17
CA ARG A 12 7.32 -21.19 -4.11
C ARG A 12 7.11 -19.94 -4.96
N ARG A 13 6.83 -20.15 -6.24
CA ARG A 13 6.50 -19.08 -7.19
C ARG A 13 5.00 -18.96 -7.33
N THR A 14 4.50 -17.73 -7.30
CA THR A 14 3.13 -17.40 -7.67
C THR A 14 3.12 -16.83 -9.08
N ARG A 15 2.13 -17.18 -9.89
CA ARG A 15 1.88 -16.57 -11.20
C ARG A 15 0.45 -16.04 -11.25
N PHE A 16 0.26 -14.92 -11.93
CA PHE A 16 -1.07 -14.44 -12.26
C PHE A 16 -1.65 -15.32 -13.37
N LEU A 17 -2.91 -15.74 -13.21
CA LEU A 17 -3.66 -16.51 -14.19
C LEU A 17 -4.89 -15.67 -14.57
N PRO A 18 -4.90 -15.00 -15.73
CA PRO A 18 -6.01 -14.14 -16.11
C PRO A 18 -7.34 -14.90 -16.25
N GLU A 19 -7.28 -16.23 -16.47
CA GLU A 19 -8.44 -17.11 -16.57
C GLU A 19 -8.95 -17.60 -15.20
N ALA A 20 -8.20 -17.37 -14.13
CA ALA A 20 -8.62 -17.75 -12.79
C ALA A 20 -9.73 -16.81 -12.30
N ILE A 21 -10.97 -17.28 -12.37
CA ILE A 21 -12.12 -16.54 -11.89
C ILE A 21 -12.17 -16.63 -10.35
N ALA A 22 -12.01 -15.49 -9.69
CA ALA A 22 -12.31 -15.33 -8.29
C ALA A 22 -13.63 -14.58 -8.15
N SER A 23 -14.58 -15.15 -7.40
CA SER A 23 -15.82 -14.48 -7.03
C SER A 23 -15.69 -14.00 -5.60
N ASP A 24 -15.39 -12.71 -5.42
CA ASP A 24 -15.31 -12.09 -4.10
C ASP A 24 -16.57 -11.26 -3.83
N GLY A 25 -17.12 -11.41 -2.63
CA GLY A 25 -18.21 -10.54 -2.17
C GLY A 25 -17.71 -9.11 -1.98
N VAL A 26 -18.34 -8.15 -2.68
CA VAL A 26 -18.10 -6.72 -2.45
C VAL A 26 -19.01 -6.21 -1.33
N PRO A 27 -18.53 -5.33 -0.44
CA PRO A 27 -19.41 -4.76 0.58
C PRO A 27 -20.51 -3.91 -0.05
N GLU A 28 -21.77 -4.23 0.28
CA GLU A 28 -22.94 -3.48 -0.19
C GLU A 28 -23.25 -2.23 0.65
N THR A 29 -22.54 -2.06 1.77
CA THR A 29 -22.77 -0.96 2.72
C THR A 29 -21.49 -0.17 2.97
N LEU A 30 -21.62 1.14 3.22
CA LEU A 30 -20.50 2.01 3.56
C LEU A 30 -19.73 1.50 4.79
N ARG A 31 -20.46 0.98 5.81
CA ARG A 31 -19.85 0.37 7.00
C ARG A 31 -19.05 -0.89 6.66
N GLY A 32 -19.52 -1.70 5.71
CA GLY A 32 -18.79 -2.85 5.19
C GLY A 32 -17.53 -2.43 4.45
N TYR A 33 -17.64 -1.44 3.55
CA TYR A 33 -16.53 -0.86 2.79
C TYR A 33 -15.44 -0.31 3.72
N TRP A 34 -15.83 0.48 4.73
CA TRP A 34 -14.92 1.02 5.74
C TRP A 34 -14.17 -0.08 6.49
N ARG A 35 -14.88 -1.11 6.98
CA ARG A 35 -14.26 -2.24 7.69
C ARG A 35 -13.29 -3.01 6.80
N GLN A 36 -13.62 -3.21 5.53
CA GLN A 36 -12.74 -3.86 4.56
C GLN A 36 -11.44 -3.08 4.38
N HIS A 37 -11.52 -1.76 4.16
CA HIS A 37 -10.34 -0.91 3.94
C HIS A 37 -9.48 -0.77 5.19
N VAL A 38 -10.08 -0.61 6.38
CA VAL A 38 -9.32 -0.61 7.64
C VAL A 38 -8.60 -1.95 7.85
N ARG A 39 -9.24 -3.08 7.52
CA ARG A 39 -8.60 -4.40 7.59
C ARG A 39 -7.45 -4.54 6.60
N TRP A 40 -7.61 -4.07 5.37
CA TRP A 40 -6.53 -4.04 4.37
C TRP A 40 -5.37 -3.16 4.82
N GLY A 41 -5.66 -1.93 5.27
CA GLY A 41 -4.66 -1.01 5.80
C GLY A 41 -3.83 -1.62 6.93
N ARG A 42 -4.47 -2.31 7.89
CA ARG A 42 -3.75 -3.05 8.94
C ARG A 42 -2.89 -4.17 8.38
N GLY A 43 -3.42 -4.98 7.47
CA GLY A 43 -2.68 -6.07 6.85
C GLY A 43 -1.42 -5.58 6.12
N PHE A 44 -1.45 -4.39 5.50
CA PHE A 44 -0.27 -3.77 4.91
C PHE A 44 0.77 -3.36 5.96
N VAL A 45 0.34 -2.72 7.05
CA VAL A 45 1.24 -2.34 8.16
C VAL A 45 1.90 -3.58 8.76
N ASP A 46 1.16 -4.66 8.97
CA ASP A 46 1.68 -5.91 9.52
C ASP A 46 2.73 -6.55 8.60
N VAL A 47 2.49 -6.55 7.28
CA VAL A 47 3.46 -7.05 6.28
C VAL A 47 4.72 -6.19 6.26
N ALA A 48 4.57 -4.86 6.24
CA ALA A 48 5.70 -3.92 6.24
C ALA A 48 6.57 -4.07 7.51
N ALA A 49 5.93 -4.20 8.68
CA ALA A 49 6.62 -4.46 9.94
C ALA A 49 7.37 -5.80 9.92
N GLY A 50 6.74 -6.87 9.42
CA GLY A 50 7.35 -8.19 9.33
C GLY A 50 8.48 -8.31 8.31
N GLU A 51 8.48 -7.51 7.23
CA GLU A 51 9.61 -7.43 6.28
C GLU A 51 10.81 -6.70 6.88
N GLY A 52 10.60 -5.64 7.66
CA GLY A 52 11.66 -4.93 8.37
C GLY A 52 12.41 -5.83 9.36
N GLU A 53 11.68 -6.62 10.15
CA GLU A 53 12.28 -7.59 11.08
C GLU A 53 13.01 -8.72 10.35
N GLY A 54 12.44 -9.25 9.25
CA GLY A 54 13.05 -10.28 8.43
C GLY A 54 14.36 -9.82 7.78
N MET A 55 14.40 -8.60 7.23
CA MET A 55 15.62 -8.01 6.68
C MET A 55 16.69 -7.80 7.75
N ALA A 56 16.31 -7.34 8.95
CA ALA A 56 17.24 -7.16 10.06
C ALA A 56 17.82 -8.50 10.55
N ALA A 57 16.98 -9.55 10.65
CA ALA A 57 17.41 -10.89 11.01
C ALA A 57 18.35 -11.51 9.97
N SER A 58 18.03 -11.40 8.68
CA SER A 58 18.90 -11.88 7.59
C SER A 58 20.26 -11.18 7.57
N ARG A 59 20.31 -9.85 7.79
CA ARG A 59 21.58 -9.11 7.91
C ARG A 59 22.42 -9.59 9.10
N ARG A 60 21.78 -9.90 10.24
CA ARG A 60 22.47 -10.44 11.42
C ARG A 60 23.02 -11.85 11.15
N LEU A 61 22.25 -12.70 10.48
CA LEU A 61 22.68 -14.05 10.11
C LEU A 61 23.86 -14.00 9.13
N VAL A 62 23.79 -13.18 8.08
CA VAL A 62 24.90 -12.99 7.13
C VAL A 62 26.16 -12.47 7.81
N ARG A 63 26.04 -11.55 8.77
CA ARG A 63 27.20 -11.10 9.57
C ARG A 63 27.81 -12.21 10.42
N ARG A 64 26.99 -13.08 11.03
CA ARG A 64 27.45 -14.22 11.85
C ARG A 64 28.05 -15.34 11.01
N LEU A 65 27.50 -15.58 9.82
CA LEU A 65 27.95 -16.63 8.91
C LEU A 65 29.12 -16.20 8.03
N LYS A 66 29.53 -14.93 8.05
CA LYS A 66 30.78 -14.49 7.40
C LYS A 66 31.93 -15.14 8.19
N PRO A 67 32.54 -16.24 7.71
CA PRO A 67 33.57 -16.90 8.46
C PRO A 67 34.79 -15.97 8.49
N ALA A 68 35.43 -15.83 9.63
CA ALA A 68 36.80 -15.35 9.66
C ALA A 68 37.64 -16.40 8.92
N SER A 69 37.96 -16.16 7.65
CA SER A 69 39.05 -16.84 6.93
C SER A 69 39.12 -18.37 7.13
N GLY A 70 38.27 -19.13 6.43
CA GLY A 70 38.40 -20.58 6.35
C GLY A 70 37.82 -21.13 5.06
N SER A 71 38.67 -21.75 4.24
CA SER A 71 38.52 -22.17 2.84
C SER A 71 37.53 -23.32 2.58
N GLY A 72 36.42 -23.39 3.33
CA GLY A 72 35.37 -24.38 3.11
C GLY A 72 34.43 -23.95 1.98
N LYS A 73 34.43 -24.69 0.87
CA LYS A 73 33.48 -24.52 -0.25
C LYS A 73 32.06 -24.68 0.31
N PRO A 74 31.22 -23.63 0.38
CA PRO A 74 29.91 -23.73 1.00
C PRO A 74 29.04 -24.70 0.20
N ALA A 75 28.35 -25.59 0.92
CA ALA A 75 27.28 -26.41 0.37
C ALA A 75 26.31 -25.49 -0.39
N SER A 76 25.85 -25.94 -1.56
CA SER A 76 24.99 -25.20 -2.48
C SER A 76 23.67 -24.80 -1.82
N ALA A 77 23.73 -23.72 -1.04
CA ALA A 77 22.57 -23.02 -0.52
C ALA A 77 21.72 -22.66 -1.75
N GLY A 78 20.53 -23.26 -1.83
CA GLY A 78 19.59 -23.01 -2.91
C GLY A 78 19.52 -21.51 -3.16
N SER A 79 19.81 -21.12 -4.41
CA SER A 79 20.05 -19.72 -4.75
C SER A 79 18.83 -18.89 -4.34
N TRP A 80 18.98 -18.15 -3.23
CA TRP A 80 18.11 -17.05 -2.88
C TRP A 80 18.30 -16.01 -3.99
N ARG A 81 17.50 -16.13 -5.05
CA ARG A 81 17.39 -15.06 -6.03
C ARG A 81 16.84 -13.86 -5.27
N ALA A 82 17.61 -12.78 -5.28
CA ALA A 82 17.13 -11.49 -4.79
C ALA A 82 15.73 -11.23 -5.39
N PRO A 83 14.83 -10.57 -4.66
CA PRO A 83 13.51 -10.26 -5.21
C PRO A 83 13.69 -9.60 -6.58
N ASP A 84 13.05 -10.17 -7.60
CA ASP A 84 13.20 -9.68 -8.97
C ASP A 84 12.89 -8.17 -9.00
N ALA A 85 13.67 -7.39 -9.75
CA ALA A 85 13.54 -5.93 -9.81
C ALA A 85 12.09 -5.47 -10.09
N ALA A 86 11.30 -6.30 -10.79
CA ALA A 86 9.87 -6.10 -11.02
C ALA A 86 9.05 -6.00 -9.71
N ARG A 87 9.32 -6.86 -8.71
CA ARG A 87 8.61 -6.82 -7.43
C ARG A 87 8.95 -5.57 -6.62
N HIS A 88 10.21 -5.13 -6.67
CA HIS A 88 10.60 -3.87 -6.05
C HIS A 88 9.95 -2.67 -6.75
N ALA A 89 9.85 -2.68 -8.07
CA ALA A 89 9.14 -1.65 -8.84
C ALA A 89 7.64 -1.62 -8.49
N GLU A 90 6.99 -2.77 -8.41
CA GLU A 90 5.57 -2.88 -8.02
C GLU A 90 5.32 -2.32 -6.61
N LEU A 91 6.12 -2.74 -5.62
CA LEU A 91 6.02 -2.21 -4.25
C LEU A 91 6.29 -0.70 -4.18
N THR A 92 7.21 -0.20 -5.00
CA THR A 92 7.53 1.22 -5.08
C THR A 92 6.37 2.01 -5.68
N LEU A 93 5.83 1.57 -6.83
CA LEU A 93 4.67 2.18 -7.47
C LEU A 93 3.44 2.15 -6.57
N PHE A 94 3.22 1.04 -5.87
CA PHE A 94 2.16 0.90 -4.89
C PHE A 94 2.35 1.90 -3.73
N SER A 95 3.55 1.99 -3.16
CA SER A 95 3.87 2.93 -2.07
C SER A 95 3.76 4.39 -2.51
N LEU A 96 4.13 4.70 -3.75
CA LEU A 96 3.95 6.03 -4.36
C LEU A 96 2.47 6.43 -4.42
N GLY A 97 1.58 5.47 -4.69
CA GLY A 97 0.13 5.71 -4.63
C GLY A 97 -0.38 6.13 -3.24
N TYR A 98 0.28 5.71 -2.16
CA TYR A 98 -0.03 6.18 -0.80
C TYR A 98 0.61 7.52 -0.47
N LEU A 99 1.82 7.79 -0.97
CA LEU A 99 2.49 9.08 -0.80
C LEU A 99 1.68 10.21 -1.41
N ASP A 100 0.99 9.94 -2.51
CA ASP A 100 0.08 10.88 -3.16
C ASP A 100 -1.04 11.35 -2.21
N ARG A 101 -1.68 10.40 -1.52
CA ARG A 101 -2.73 10.68 -0.51
C ARG A 101 -2.20 11.48 0.66
N LEU A 102 -0.99 11.17 1.14
CA LEU A 102 -0.33 11.92 2.20
C LEU A 102 0.00 13.35 1.76
N ALA A 103 0.45 13.54 0.51
CA ALA A 103 0.71 14.86 -0.05
C ALA A 103 -0.57 15.70 -0.16
N VAL A 104 -1.69 15.10 -0.55
CA VAL A 104 -3.01 15.74 -0.55
C VAL A 104 -3.41 16.16 0.85
N LEU A 105 -3.35 15.25 1.83
CA LEU A 105 -3.70 15.55 3.22
C LEU A 105 -2.80 16.65 3.81
N ALA A 106 -1.50 16.59 3.54
CA ALA A 106 -0.55 17.61 3.97
C ALA A 106 -0.81 18.96 3.30
N GLY A 107 -1.12 18.98 2.00
CA GLY A 107 -1.46 20.19 1.25
C GLY A 107 -2.74 20.85 1.77
N VAL A 108 -3.79 20.06 2.02
CA VAL A 108 -5.03 20.54 2.63
C VAL A 108 -4.79 21.08 4.04
N GLY A 109 -4.05 20.34 4.87
CA GLY A 109 -3.69 20.76 6.23
C GLY A 109 -2.89 22.06 6.26
N LEU A 110 -1.86 22.17 5.41
CA LEU A 110 -1.06 23.40 5.29
C LEU A 110 -1.92 24.58 4.84
N MET A 111 -2.79 24.39 3.85
CA MET A 111 -3.69 25.43 3.38
C MET A 111 -4.67 25.87 4.48
N ALA A 112 -5.19 24.94 5.29
CA ALA A 112 -6.05 25.25 6.43
C ALA A 112 -5.31 26.06 7.52
N LEU A 113 -4.10 25.63 7.90
CA LEU A 113 -3.26 26.32 8.89
C LEU A 113 -2.89 27.74 8.44
N ARG A 114 -2.54 27.91 7.15
CA ARG A 114 -2.24 29.24 6.58
C ARG A 114 -3.44 30.17 6.63
N ARG A 115 -4.62 29.67 6.27
CA ARG A 115 -5.88 30.43 6.36
C ARG A 115 -6.22 30.80 7.80
N ALA A 116 -6.05 29.89 8.75
CA ALA A 116 -6.24 30.17 10.17
C ALA A 116 -5.27 31.25 10.69
N ALA A 117 -4.05 31.28 10.15
CA ALA A 117 -3.05 32.31 10.45
C ALA A 117 -3.26 33.64 9.66
N GLY A 118 -4.37 33.80 8.93
CA GLY A 118 -4.65 34.99 8.12
C GLY A 118 -3.77 35.15 6.87
N LYS A 119 -2.94 34.16 6.54
CA LYS A 119 -1.98 34.21 5.41
C LYS A 119 -2.64 33.68 4.15
N ARG A 120 -3.16 34.57 3.29
CA ARG A 120 -3.64 34.24 1.94
C ARG A 120 -2.67 34.74 0.88
N GLY A 121 -2.46 34.00 -0.21
CA GLY A 121 -1.60 34.47 -1.31
C GLY A 121 -1.21 33.41 -2.33
N ARG A 122 -0.11 33.66 -3.05
CA ARG A 122 0.37 32.82 -4.17
C ARG A 122 0.59 31.36 -3.81
N VAL A 123 1.04 31.09 -2.57
CA VAL A 123 1.26 29.72 -2.08
C VAL A 123 -0.05 28.94 -2.01
N ASP A 124 -1.15 29.55 -1.54
CA ASP A 124 -2.45 28.88 -1.46
C ASP A 124 -3.00 28.58 -2.86
N ALA A 125 -2.78 29.48 -3.82
CA ALA A 125 -3.16 29.27 -5.21
C ALA A 125 -2.32 28.15 -5.88
N ALA A 126 -1.04 28.02 -5.52
CA ALA A 126 -0.20 26.91 -5.97
C ALA A 126 -0.65 25.58 -5.36
N LEU A 127 -0.90 25.54 -4.05
CA LEU A 127 -1.42 24.38 -3.35
C LEU A 127 -2.78 23.95 -3.90
N ALA A 128 -3.71 24.89 -4.11
CA ALA A 128 -5.01 24.60 -4.68
C ALA A 128 -4.91 24.00 -6.09
N ARG A 129 -4.03 24.52 -6.95
CA ARG A 129 -3.79 23.95 -8.29
C ARG A 129 -3.18 22.55 -8.22
N MET A 130 -2.22 22.33 -7.33
CA MET A 130 -1.62 21.01 -7.11
C MET A 130 -2.67 20.01 -6.63
N LEU A 131 -3.49 20.36 -5.64
CA LEU A 131 -4.57 19.53 -5.13
C LEU A 131 -5.63 19.26 -6.21
N ALA A 132 -5.98 20.27 -7.02
CA ALA A 132 -6.91 20.09 -8.12
C ALA A 132 -6.34 19.14 -9.19
N ALA A 133 -5.08 19.31 -9.59
CA ALA A 133 -4.44 18.41 -10.55
C ALA A 133 -4.39 16.97 -10.04
N ASN A 134 -4.07 16.78 -8.76
CA ASN A 134 -4.03 15.48 -8.10
C ASN A 134 -5.39 14.75 -8.13
N VAL A 135 -6.49 15.48 -7.93
CA VAL A 135 -7.85 14.91 -7.97
C VAL A 135 -8.35 14.73 -9.41
N LEU A 136 -8.13 15.73 -10.27
CA LEU A 136 -8.72 15.76 -11.62
C LEU A 136 -7.99 14.83 -12.61
N LEU A 137 -6.67 14.64 -12.46
CA LEU A 137 -5.91 13.82 -13.41
C LEU A 137 -6.34 12.33 -13.37
N PRO A 138 -6.42 11.66 -12.20
CA PRO A 138 -6.97 10.31 -12.12
C PRO A 138 -8.41 10.24 -12.64
N TYR A 139 -9.20 11.28 -12.40
CA TYR A 139 -10.56 11.35 -12.89
C TYR A 139 -10.65 11.38 -14.41
N ALA A 140 -9.79 12.17 -15.05
CA ALA A 140 -9.66 12.22 -16.50
C ALA A 140 -9.17 10.89 -17.06
N GLN A 141 -8.24 10.20 -16.39
CA GLN A 141 -7.78 8.86 -16.77
C GLN A 141 -8.92 7.83 -16.71
N ILE A 142 -9.72 7.83 -15.65
CA ILE A 142 -10.89 6.93 -15.52
C ILE A 142 -11.90 7.23 -16.62
N ALA A 143 -12.23 8.51 -16.86
CA ALA A 143 -13.15 8.90 -17.93
C ALA A 143 -12.63 8.48 -19.31
N ALA A 144 -11.33 8.66 -19.59
CA ALA A 144 -10.70 8.23 -20.83
C ALA A 144 -10.77 6.70 -21.01
N ALA A 145 -10.53 5.93 -19.94
CA ALA A 145 -10.66 4.47 -19.96
C ALA A 145 -12.11 4.03 -20.23
N LEU A 146 -13.09 4.62 -19.53
CA LEU A 146 -14.51 4.34 -19.76
C LEU A 146 -14.95 4.66 -21.19
N ALA A 147 -14.41 5.75 -21.78
CA ALA A 147 -14.69 6.11 -23.16
C ALA A 147 -14.06 5.11 -24.14
N ALA A 148 -12.81 4.72 -23.92
CA ALA A 148 -12.10 3.75 -24.75
C ALA A 148 -12.80 2.39 -24.75
N GLU A 149 -13.33 1.95 -23.61
CA GLU A 149 -14.08 0.70 -23.46
C GLU A 149 -15.56 0.80 -23.87
N ARG A 150 -16.03 1.99 -24.29
CA ARG A 150 -17.44 2.27 -24.59
C ARG A 150 -18.37 1.82 -23.46
N ALA A 151 -17.97 2.12 -22.23
CA ALA A 151 -18.68 1.68 -21.03
C ALA A 151 -20.13 2.17 -21.00
N SER A 152 -21.01 1.37 -20.40
CA SER A 152 -22.44 1.70 -20.28
C SER A 152 -22.68 2.96 -19.43
N LEU A 153 -23.82 3.62 -19.63
CA LEU A 153 -24.21 4.82 -18.88
C LEU A 153 -24.17 4.61 -17.36
N ALA A 154 -24.44 3.39 -16.89
CA ALA A 154 -24.35 3.02 -15.48
C ALA A 154 -22.95 3.27 -14.88
N TRP A 155 -21.87 3.05 -15.64
CA TRP A 155 -20.51 3.35 -15.20
C TRP A 155 -20.24 4.85 -15.14
N TRP A 156 -20.70 5.60 -16.14
CA TRP A 156 -20.59 7.06 -16.16
C TRP A 156 -21.31 7.72 -14.98
N MET A 157 -22.49 7.21 -14.60
CA MET A 157 -23.23 7.69 -13.43
C MET A 157 -22.51 7.46 -12.10
N ARG A 158 -21.51 6.57 -12.04
CA ARG A 158 -20.69 6.33 -10.84
C ARG A 158 -19.56 7.33 -10.69
N LEU A 159 -19.12 8.00 -11.78
CA LEU A 159 -18.01 8.94 -11.73
C LEU A 159 -18.20 9.95 -10.59
N PRO A 160 -19.31 10.70 -10.49
CA PRO A 160 -19.51 11.70 -9.42
C PRO A 160 -19.35 11.18 -7.98
N VAL A 161 -19.50 9.88 -7.76
CA VAL A 161 -19.39 9.25 -6.43
C VAL A 161 -17.94 8.85 -6.12
N LEU A 162 -17.07 8.71 -7.11
CA LEU A 162 -15.67 8.30 -6.92
C LEU A 162 -14.86 9.21 -5.97
N PRO A 163 -15.00 10.56 -6.00
CA PRO A 163 -14.27 11.42 -5.07
C PRO A 163 -14.66 11.14 -3.61
N LEU A 164 -15.91 10.74 -3.36
CA LEU A 164 -16.37 10.35 -2.03
C LEU A 164 -15.68 9.07 -1.57
N PHE A 165 -15.56 8.06 -2.44
CA PHE A 165 -14.84 6.83 -2.11
C PHE A 165 -13.36 7.09 -1.84
N PHE A 166 -12.72 7.97 -2.61
CA PHE A 166 -11.35 8.39 -2.36
C PHE A 166 -11.18 9.04 -0.97
N ALA A 167 -12.08 9.95 -0.60
CA ALA A 167 -12.07 10.59 0.71
C ALA A 167 -12.25 9.56 1.85
N VAL A 168 -13.17 8.60 1.69
CA VAL A 168 -13.40 7.51 2.65
C VAL A 168 -12.16 6.63 2.78
N ASP A 169 -11.51 6.28 1.67
CA ASP A 169 -10.30 5.46 1.67
C ASP A 169 -9.11 6.17 2.32
N ALA A 170 -8.90 7.45 2.02
CA ALA A 170 -7.89 8.28 2.68
C ALA A 170 -8.13 8.39 4.19
N ALA A 171 -9.38 8.57 4.62
CA ALA A 171 -9.74 8.59 6.03
C ALA A 171 -9.53 7.23 6.71
N ALA A 172 -9.86 6.12 6.04
CA ALA A 172 -9.63 4.77 6.54
C ALA A 172 -8.14 4.47 6.72
N ALA A 173 -7.32 4.89 5.76
CA ALA A 173 -5.87 4.78 5.82
C ALA A 173 -5.30 5.58 6.99
N LEU A 174 -5.67 6.85 7.12
CA LEU A 174 -5.24 7.70 8.24
C LEU A 174 -5.64 7.10 9.59
N TRP A 175 -6.90 6.66 9.72
CA TRP A 175 -7.41 6.01 10.93
C TRP A 175 -6.62 4.73 11.26
N SER A 176 -6.28 3.93 10.25
CA SER A 176 -5.45 2.74 10.44
C SER A 176 -4.06 3.10 10.96
N VAL A 177 -3.42 4.15 10.44
CA VAL A 177 -2.12 4.64 10.92
C VAL A 177 -2.22 5.10 12.37
N MET A 178 -3.25 5.88 12.73
CA MET A 178 -3.46 6.35 14.11
C MET A 178 -3.65 5.19 15.10
N LEU A 179 -4.46 4.19 14.71
CA LEU A 179 -4.67 2.99 15.53
C LEU A 179 -3.39 2.15 15.69
N SER A 180 -2.53 2.11 14.67
CA SER A 180 -1.26 1.41 14.73
C SER A 180 -0.22 2.17 15.57
N ALA A 181 -0.16 3.49 15.46
CA ALA A 181 0.77 4.32 16.24
C ALA A 181 0.55 4.21 17.76
N GLY A 182 -0.70 3.99 18.19
CA GLY A 182 -1.03 3.79 19.61
C GLY A 182 -0.85 2.36 20.12
N ARG A 183 -0.58 1.38 19.25
CA ARG A 183 -0.40 -0.03 19.65
C ARG A 183 1.08 -0.33 19.80
N ARG A 184 1.50 -0.71 21.02
CA ARG A 184 2.78 -1.38 21.21
C ARG A 184 2.77 -2.68 20.38
N PRO A 185 3.88 -3.04 19.70
CA PRO A 185 3.95 -4.32 18.99
C PRO A 185 3.57 -5.42 19.97
N ARG A 186 2.47 -6.13 19.68
CA ARG A 186 2.14 -7.34 20.43
C ARG A 186 3.31 -8.29 20.18
N THR A 187 3.98 -8.66 21.26
CA THR A 187 5.04 -9.67 21.26
C THR A 187 4.61 -10.80 20.35
N TRP A 188 5.37 -11.04 19.28
CA TRP A 188 5.14 -12.13 18.35
C TRP A 188 5.17 -13.43 19.17
N GLN A 189 4.01 -13.97 19.51
CA GLN A 189 3.94 -15.30 20.09
C GLN A 189 4.32 -16.26 18.98
N GLN A 190 5.47 -16.91 19.13
CA GLN A 190 5.83 -18.06 18.31
C GLN A 190 4.76 -19.12 18.57
N THR A 191 3.89 -19.35 17.60
CA THR A 191 3.08 -20.55 17.57
C THR A 191 4.04 -21.71 17.29
N GLU A 192 4.28 -22.56 18.28
CA GLU A 192 4.95 -23.84 18.08
C GLU A 192 4.18 -24.62 17.01
N ARG A 193 4.90 -25.10 15.99
CA ARG A 193 4.31 -26.00 15.01
C ARG A 193 4.24 -27.39 15.65
N SER A 194 3.03 -27.80 16.02
CA SER A 194 2.69 -29.21 16.27
C SER A 194 2.63 -29.98 14.97
#